data_AF-A0A350BV85-F1
#
_entry.id   AF-A0A350BV85-F1
#
_cell.length_a   1.000
_cell.length_b   1.000
_cell.length_c   1.000
_cell.angle_alpha   90.00
_cell.angle_beta   90.00
_cell.angle_gamma   90.00
#
_symmetry.space_group_name_H-M   'P 1'
#
loop_
_entity.id
_entity.type
_entity.pdbx_description
1 polymer ?
#
loop_
_entity_poly.entity_id
_entity_poly.type
_entity_poly.pdbx_seq_one_letter_code
_entity_poly.pdbx_strand_id
1 'polypeptide(L)'
;MEEQRLIDKLADKHEDWIRMAKSFGADNEQSNELVQSMYVRLVKYVDADSERIMYTKDEVNTYYVYVTLRNLFLSNAHSYKSDGDLEDSSAFGSKYSLYRDLDLEYEEAHKALFDKIDAVVNEWYWYDKKLWGIHFYDKVSMRGIAADTKISLSSIFNTLKNGKEKVRNEVSKEYEIYCKAKNK
;
A
#
# COMPACT_ATOMS: atom_id res chain seq x y z
N MET A 1 -8.40 28.21 -3.44
CA MET A 1 -7.70 27.02 -3.93
C MET A 1 -8.77 26.00 -4.22
N GLU A 2 -8.82 25.48 -5.44
CA GLU A 2 -9.74 24.40 -5.81
C GLU A 2 -9.41 23.17 -4.96
N GLU A 3 -10.42 22.59 -4.32
CA GLU A 3 -10.28 21.37 -3.53
C GLU A 3 -10.02 20.20 -4.49
N GLN A 4 -8.81 19.65 -4.46
CA GLN A 4 -8.41 18.58 -5.38
C GLN A 4 -9.17 17.28 -5.03
N ARG A 5 -9.86 16.72 -6.03
CA ARG A 5 -10.71 15.54 -5.81
C ARG A 5 -9.84 14.30 -5.61
N LEU A 6 -10.33 13.33 -4.84
CA LEU A 6 -9.65 12.06 -4.60
C LEU A 6 -9.22 11.35 -5.90
N ILE A 7 -10.06 11.42 -6.94
CA ILE A 7 -9.77 10.81 -8.24
C ILE A 7 -8.54 11.42 -8.91
N ASP A 8 -8.31 12.73 -8.75
CA ASP A 8 -7.17 13.42 -9.35
C ASP A 8 -5.87 12.91 -8.71
N LYS A 9 -5.86 12.76 -7.37
CA LYS A 9 -4.71 12.22 -6.63
C LYS A 9 -4.45 10.75 -6.96
N LEU A 10 -5.50 9.97 -7.18
CA LEU A 10 -5.38 8.58 -7.63
C LEU A 10 -4.87 8.50 -9.09
N ALA A 11 -5.20 9.47 -9.94
CA ALA A 11 -4.78 9.50 -11.34
C ALA A 11 -3.26 9.72 -11.48
N ASP A 12 -2.63 10.49 -10.57
CA ASP A 12 -1.18 10.75 -10.57
C ASP A 12 -0.33 9.47 -10.56
N LYS A 13 -0.85 8.40 -9.96
CA LYS A 13 -0.18 7.08 -9.86
C LYS A 13 -0.80 6.00 -10.75
N HIS A 14 -1.57 6.38 -11.78
CA HIS A 14 -2.28 5.44 -12.66
C HIS A 14 -1.41 4.28 -13.17
N GLU A 15 -0.23 4.60 -13.68
CA GLU A 15 0.72 3.62 -14.20
C GLU A 15 1.26 2.66 -13.11
N ASP A 16 1.35 3.11 -11.86
CA ASP A 16 1.70 2.23 -10.74
C ASP A 16 0.58 1.23 -10.45
N TRP A 17 -0.68 1.65 -10.53
CA TRP A 17 -1.84 0.76 -10.35
C TRP A 17 -1.90 -0.31 -11.43
N ILE A 18 -1.62 0.06 -12.69
CA ILE A 18 -1.52 -0.89 -13.80
C ILE A 18 -0.39 -1.89 -13.56
N ARG A 19 0.78 -1.44 -13.10
CA ARG A 19 1.90 -2.33 -12.74
C ARG A 19 1.53 -3.30 -11.61
N MET A 20 0.80 -2.82 -10.59
CA MET A 20 0.32 -3.68 -9.50
C MET A 20 -0.69 -4.71 -9.99
N ALA A 21 -1.66 -4.32 -10.81
CA ALA A 21 -2.63 -5.22 -11.41
C ALA A 21 -1.94 -6.36 -12.18
N LYS A 22 -0.95 -6.03 -13.03
CA LYS A 22 -0.16 -7.02 -13.76
C LYS A 22 0.62 -7.96 -12.86
N SER A 23 1.08 -7.48 -11.70
CA SER A 23 1.81 -8.32 -10.74
C SER A 23 0.98 -9.46 -10.16
N PHE A 24 -0.35 -9.38 -10.23
CA PHE A 24 -1.26 -10.46 -9.86
C PHE A 24 -1.45 -11.52 -10.95
N GLY A 25 -0.91 -11.28 -12.16
CA GLY A 25 -1.07 -12.15 -13.32
C GLY A 25 -2.16 -11.69 -14.29
N ALA A 26 -2.75 -10.51 -14.10
CA ALA A 26 -3.68 -9.91 -15.06
C ALA A 26 -2.95 -9.52 -16.35
N ASP A 27 -3.57 -9.79 -17.51
CA ASP A 27 -3.10 -9.27 -18.79
C ASP A 27 -3.33 -7.75 -18.91
N ASN A 28 -2.95 -7.15 -20.04
CA ASN A 28 -3.08 -5.70 -20.23
C ASN A 28 -4.55 -5.22 -20.17
N GLU A 29 -5.48 -5.97 -20.75
CA GLU A 29 -6.89 -5.60 -20.83
C GLU A 29 -7.53 -5.74 -19.44
N GLN A 30 -7.33 -6.90 -18.81
CA GLN A 30 -7.73 -7.18 -17.44
C GLN A 30 -7.17 -6.18 -16.43
N SER A 31 -5.92 -5.74 -16.62
CA SER A 31 -5.30 -4.74 -15.74
C SER A 31 -6.00 -3.38 -15.83
N ASN A 32 -6.39 -2.96 -17.04
CA ASN A 32 -7.14 -1.72 -17.22
C ASN A 32 -8.52 -1.81 -16.58
N GLU A 33 -9.25 -2.91 -16.78
CA GLU A 33 -10.56 -3.14 -16.16
C GLU A 33 -10.49 -3.19 -14.63
N LEU A 34 -9.45 -3.83 -14.09
CA LEU A 34 -9.22 -3.93 -12.66
C LEU A 34 -8.96 -2.56 -12.04
N VAL A 35 -8.12 -1.75 -12.68
CA VAL A 35 -7.81 -0.38 -12.25
C VAL A 35 -9.04 0.53 -12.37
N GLN A 36 -9.82 0.39 -13.44
CA GLN A 36 -11.07 1.12 -13.61
C GLN A 36 -12.08 0.80 -12.50
N SER A 37 -12.24 -0.49 -12.18
CA SER A 37 -13.08 -0.97 -11.09
C SER A 37 -12.60 -0.43 -9.73
N MET A 38 -11.29 -0.34 -9.53
CA MET A 38 -10.70 0.29 -8.35
C MET A 38 -11.07 1.77 -8.25
N TYR A 39 -10.94 2.56 -9.32
CA TYR A 39 -11.37 3.97 -9.30
C TYR A 39 -12.84 4.12 -8.93
N VAL A 40 -13.72 3.33 -9.57
CA VAL A 40 -15.15 3.35 -9.27
C VAL A 40 -15.42 3.02 -7.80
N ARG A 41 -14.75 1.99 -7.28
CA ARG A 41 -14.92 1.57 -5.88
C ARG A 41 -14.46 2.64 -4.89
N LEU A 42 -13.28 3.22 -5.12
CA LEU A 42 -12.72 4.22 -4.22
C LEU A 42 -13.51 5.53 -4.27
N VAL A 43 -13.93 5.98 -5.45
CA VAL A 43 -14.69 7.23 -5.59
C VAL A 43 -16.14 7.10 -5.10
N LYS A 44 -16.78 5.94 -5.27
CA LYS A 44 -18.18 5.74 -4.85
C LYS A 44 -18.35 5.45 -3.36
N TYR A 45 -17.40 4.74 -2.75
CA TYR A 45 -17.60 4.14 -1.43
C TYR A 45 -16.58 4.60 -0.37
N VAL A 46 -15.65 5.48 -0.72
CA VAL A 46 -14.64 5.99 0.21
C VAL A 46 -14.66 7.51 0.23
N ASP A 47 -14.78 8.08 1.42
CA ASP A 47 -14.69 9.52 1.60
C ASP A 47 -13.25 10.00 1.31
N ALA A 48 -13.12 11.12 0.60
CA ALA A 48 -11.83 11.68 0.17
C ALA A 48 -10.86 11.98 1.34
N ASP A 49 -11.39 12.19 2.54
CA ASP A 49 -10.65 12.47 3.77
C ASP A 49 -10.45 11.25 4.68
N SER A 50 -10.77 10.04 4.21
CA SER A 50 -10.60 8.83 5.02
C SER A 50 -9.12 8.58 5.31
N GLU A 51 -8.76 8.47 6.60
CA GLU A 51 -7.41 8.07 7.06
C GLU A 51 -6.96 6.70 6.50
N ARG A 52 -7.87 5.93 5.92
CA ARG A 52 -7.57 4.64 5.28
C ARG A 52 -7.02 4.80 3.87
N ILE A 53 -7.51 5.77 3.09
CA ILE A 53 -7.13 5.96 1.67
C ILE A 53 -6.04 7.01 1.47
N MET A 54 -5.76 7.81 2.49
CA MET A 54 -4.76 8.88 2.47
C MET A 54 -3.74 8.68 3.60
N TYR A 55 -2.43 8.68 3.29
CA TYR A 55 -1.36 8.74 4.31
C TYR A 55 -1.24 10.16 4.89
N THR A 56 -1.41 11.16 4.02
CA THR A 56 -1.49 12.58 4.35
C THR A 56 -2.54 13.23 3.47
N LYS A 57 -2.88 14.51 3.68
CA LYS A 57 -3.85 15.21 2.83
C LYS A 57 -3.53 15.15 1.34
N ASP A 58 -2.26 14.99 0.98
CA ASP A 58 -1.80 15.04 -0.41
C ASP A 58 -1.35 13.67 -0.96
N GLU A 59 -1.06 12.70 -0.09
CA GLU A 59 -0.53 11.41 -0.50
C GLU A 59 -1.53 10.26 -0.32
N VAL A 60 -1.87 9.60 -1.42
CA VAL A 60 -2.69 8.39 -1.43
C VAL A 60 -1.97 7.24 -0.75
N ASN A 61 -2.69 6.56 0.15
CA ASN A 61 -2.30 5.29 0.74
C ASN A 61 -2.20 4.21 -0.34
N THR A 62 -0.99 4.08 -0.90
CA THR A 62 -0.68 3.17 -2.01
C THR A 62 -0.91 1.70 -1.61
N TYR A 63 -0.74 1.39 -0.32
CA TYR A 63 -1.05 0.07 0.22
C TYR A 63 -2.56 -0.22 0.18
N TYR A 64 -3.40 0.73 0.61
CA TYR A 64 -4.86 0.57 0.54
C TYR A 64 -5.35 0.33 -0.90
N VAL A 65 -4.75 1.02 -1.88
CA VAL A 65 -5.05 0.80 -3.30
C VAL A 65 -4.61 -0.59 -3.77
N TYR A 66 -3.40 -1.04 -3.40
CA TYR A 66 -2.92 -2.40 -3.69
C TYR A 66 -3.88 -3.47 -3.17
N VAL A 67 -4.34 -3.34 -1.92
CA VAL A 67 -5.29 -4.26 -1.29
C VAL A 67 -6.62 -4.26 -2.05
N THR A 68 -7.11 -3.07 -2.42
CA THR A 68 -8.33 -2.92 -3.22
C THR A 68 -8.19 -3.64 -4.56
N LEU A 69 -7.08 -3.45 -5.28
CA LEU A 69 -6.82 -4.13 -6.55
C LEU A 69 -6.71 -5.64 -6.38
N ARG A 70 -5.99 -6.12 -5.36
CA ARG A 70 -5.86 -7.55 -5.07
C ARG A 70 -7.22 -8.19 -4.80
N ASN A 71 -8.07 -7.52 -4.03
CA ASN A 71 -9.41 -8.02 -3.70
C ASN A 71 -10.31 -8.09 -4.93
N LEU A 72 -10.29 -7.04 -5.76
CA LEU A 72 -11.03 -7.03 -7.03
C LEU A 72 -10.51 -8.11 -7.99
N PHE A 73 -9.20 -8.38 -7.97
CA PHE A 73 -8.60 -9.43 -8.78
C PHE A 73 -9.08 -10.81 -8.34
N LEU A 74 -9.00 -11.11 -7.03
CA LEU A 74 -9.47 -12.38 -6.46
C LEU A 74 -10.98 -12.59 -6.64
N SER A 75 -11.77 -11.51 -6.66
CA SER A 75 -13.20 -11.58 -6.94
C SER A 75 -13.55 -11.69 -8.43
N ASN A 76 -12.56 -11.88 -9.31
CA ASN A 76 -12.73 -11.96 -10.77
C ASN A 76 -13.38 -10.73 -11.42
N ALA A 77 -13.35 -9.56 -10.77
CA ALA A 77 -13.93 -8.31 -11.29
C ALA A 77 -13.23 -7.81 -12.57
N HIS A 78 -12.10 -8.42 -12.94
CA HIS A 78 -11.32 -8.14 -14.14
C HIS A 78 -11.66 -9.07 -15.33
N SER A 79 -12.56 -10.04 -15.14
CA SER A 79 -12.96 -10.98 -16.20
C SER A 79 -14.32 -10.59 -16.78
N TYR A 80 -14.39 -10.37 -18.10
CA TYR A 80 -15.61 -10.01 -18.84
C TYR A 80 -16.80 -10.98 -18.69
N LYS A 81 -16.60 -12.13 -18.03
CA LYS A 81 -17.63 -13.17 -17.84
C LYS A 81 -18.36 -13.09 -16.51
N SER A 82 -17.93 -12.23 -15.58
CA SER A 82 -18.62 -12.04 -14.31
C SER A 82 -18.90 -10.56 -14.05
N ASP A 83 -19.62 -9.92 -14.97
CA ASP A 83 -20.26 -8.64 -14.69
C ASP A 83 -21.51 -8.87 -13.80
N GLY A 84 -21.33 -9.62 -12.71
CA GLY A 84 -22.34 -9.83 -11.67
C GLY A 84 -22.51 -8.60 -10.76
N ASP A 85 -21.97 -7.45 -11.19
CA ASP A 85 -22.30 -6.12 -10.64
C ASP A 85 -23.44 -5.45 -11.44
N LEU A 86 -23.85 -6.00 -12.59
CA LEU A 86 -25.02 -5.57 -13.36
C LEU A 86 -26.27 -6.45 -13.13
N GLU A 87 -26.15 -7.59 -12.46
CA GLU A 87 -27.30 -8.44 -12.11
C GLU A 87 -27.95 -8.01 -10.78
N ASP A 88 -29.05 -7.27 -10.95
CA ASP A 88 -30.24 -7.14 -10.10
C ASP A 88 -30.09 -7.30 -8.57
N SER A 89 -29.96 -6.16 -7.89
CA SER A 89 -30.60 -5.64 -6.66
C SER A 89 -31.12 -6.56 -5.52
N SER A 90 -31.22 -7.88 -5.64
CA SER A 90 -31.91 -8.74 -4.66
C SER A 90 -30.99 -9.71 -3.91
N ALA A 91 -29.74 -9.89 -4.35
CA ALA A 91 -28.70 -10.66 -3.63
C ALA A 91 -27.82 -9.78 -2.70
N PHE A 92 -28.25 -8.55 -2.44
CA PHE A 92 -27.51 -7.48 -1.75
C PHE A 92 -27.15 -7.81 -0.28
N GLY A 93 -27.78 -8.78 0.37
CA GLY A 93 -27.47 -9.14 1.77
C GLY A 93 -26.33 -10.15 1.94
N SER A 94 -26.21 -11.11 1.01
CA SER A 94 -25.26 -12.24 1.13
C SER A 94 -23.86 -11.88 0.62
N LYS A 95 -23.78 -11.06 -0.44
CA LYS A 95 -22.52 -10.60 -1.03
C LYS A 95 -21.71 -9.85 0.03
N TYR A 96 -22.30 -8.89 0.76
CA TYR A 96 -21.64 -8.09 1.80
C TYR A 96 -21.01 -8.90 2.97
N SER A 97 -21.49 -10.12 3.25
CA SER A 97 -20.87 -10.99 4.25
C SER A 97 -19.52 -11.52 3.75
N LEU A 98 -19.41 -11.88 2.48
CA LEU A 98 -18.17 -12.40 1.89
C LEU A 98 -17.09 -11.32 1.70
N TYR A 99 -17.48 -10.05 1.48
CA TYR A 99 -16.54 -8.94 1.25
C TYR A 99 -16.14 -8.17 2.52
N ARG A 100 -16.86 -8.36 3.63
CA ARG A 100 -16.44 -7.84 4.96
C ARG A 100 -15.40 -8.75 5.62
N ASP A 101 -15.39 -10.03 5.24
CA ASP A 101 -14.54 -11.07 5.83
C ASP A 101 -13.21 -11.30 5.06
N LEU A 102 -12.92 -10.54 4.00
CA LEU A 102 -11.67 -10.67 3.24
C LEU A 102 -10.50 -9.96 3.96
N ASP A 103 -9.89 -10.75 4.84
CA ASP A 103 -8.57 -10.65 5.48
C ASP A 103 -8.26 -9.38 6.27
N LEU A 104 -9.23 -8.93 7.08
CA LEU A 104 -9.01 -8.00 8.18
C LEU A 104 -7.79 -8.39 9.03
N GLU A 105 -7.55 -9.69 9.21
CA GLU A 105 -6.41 -10.21 9.97
C GLU A 105 -5.07 -9.87 9.28
N TYR A 106 -4.95 -10.03 7.96
CA TYR A 106 -3.78 -9.57 7.21
C TYR A 106 -3.61 -8.06 7.24
N GLU A 107 -4.68 -7.30 7.04
CA GLU A 107 -4.65 -5.84 7.05
C GLU A 107 -4.23 -5.29 8.42
N GLU A 108 -4.79 -5.83 9.50
CA GLU A 108 -4.46 -5.47 10.88
C GLU A 108 -3.02 -5.86 11.21
N ALA A 109 -2.57 -7.05 10.80
CA ALA A 109 -1.20 -7.50 11.02
C ALA A 109 -0.18 -6.67 10.24
N HIS A 110 -0.48 -6.32 8.98
CA HIS A 110 0.36 -5.47 8.16
C HIS A 110 0.46 -4.06 8.76
N LYS A 111 -0.68 -3.45 9.12
CA LYS A 111 -0.72 -2.14 9.76
C LYS A 111 0.07 -2.14 11.08
N ALA A 112 -0.17 -3.11 11.95
CA ALA A 112 0.53 -3.22 13.23
C ALA A 112 2.05 -3.34 13.06
N LEU A 113 2.51 -4.10 12.06
CA LEU A 113 3.93 -4.21 11.73
C LEU A 113 4.51 -2.86 11.30
N PHE A 114 3.87 -2.17 10.36
CA PHE A 114 4.36 -0.87 9.86
C PHE A 114 4.32 0.21 10.93
N ASP A 115 3.23 0.31 11.70
CA ASP A 115 3.11 1.26 12.82
C ASP A 115 4.22 1.04 13.85
N LYS A 116 4.56 -0.23 14.12
CA LYS A 116 5.67 -0.57 15.03
C LYS A 116 7.03 -0.18 14.44
N ILE A 117 7.28 -0.44 13.15
CA ILE A 117 8.51 -0.01 12.47
C ILE A 117 8.67 1.50 12.59
N ASP A 118 7.61 2.26 12.28
CA ASP A 118 7.65 3.71 12.32
C ASP A 118 7.87 4.24 13.74
N ALA A 119 7.25 3.62 14.76
CA ALA A 119 7.51 3.95 16.16
C ALA A 119 9.00 3.79 16.52
N VAL A 120 9.62 2.67 16.15
CA VAL A 120 11.05 2.40 16.40
C VAL A 120 11.93 3.43 15.71
N VAL A 121 11.66 3.71 14.43
CA VAL A 121 12.44 4.68 13.64
C VAL A 121 12.27 6.11 14.17
N ASN A 122 11.08 6.45 14.69
CA ASN A 122 10.78 7.77 15.24
C ASN A 122 11.57 8.09 16.51
N GLU A 123 12.00 7.08 17.26
CA GLU A 123 12.82 7.23 18.47
C GLU A 123 14.32 7.41 18.18
N TRP A 124 14.76 7.21 16.93
CA TRP A 124 16.16 7.32 16.58
C TRP A 124 16.65 8.78 16.57
N TYR A 125 17.97 8.92 16.69
CA TYR A 125 18.63 10.20 16.44
C TYR A 125 18.26 10.73 15.04
N TRP A 126 18.05 12.04 14.94
CA TRP A 126 17.46 12.69 13.76
C TRP A 126 18.18 12.33 12.45
N TYR A 127 19.50 12.14 12.50
CA TYR A 127 20.30 11.75 11.33
C TYR A 127 19.94 10.35 10.83
N ASP A 128 19.92 9.35 11.72
CA ASP A 128 19.58 7.97 11.37
C ASP A 128 18.15 7.88 10.82
N LYS A 129 17.21 8.57 11.47
CA LYS A 129 15.82 8.69 11.04
C LYS A 129 15.71 9.31 9.64
N LYS A 130 16.41 10.42 9.40
CA LYS A 130 16.37 11.12 8.10
C LYS A 130 16.96 10.24 7.00
N LEU A 131 18.08 9.58 7.27
CA LEU A 131 18.74 8.69 6.31
C LEU A 131 17.88 7.46 5.97
N TRP A 132 17.22 6.89 6.99
CA TRP A 132 16.24 5.82 6.80
C TRP A 132 15.11 6.24 5.86
N GLY A 133 14.51 7.41 6.11
CA GLY A 133 13.41 7.92 5.29
C GLY A 133 13.80 8.13 3.83
N ILE A 134 14.95 8.77 3.58
CA ILE A 134 15.45 8.99 2.22
C ILE A 134 15.68 7.66 1.47
N HIS A 135 16.21 6.65 2.16
CA HIS A 135 16.51 5.37 1.52
C HIS A 135 15.25 4.51 1.29
N PHE A 136 14.37 4.39 2.29
CA PHE A 136 13.27 3.44 2.28
C PHE A 136 11.92 4.02 1.85
N TYR A 137 11.64 5.28 2.14
CA TYR A 137 10.41 5.94 1.71
C TYR A 137 10.64 6.61 0.35
N ASP A 138 11.66 7.47 0.24
CA ASP A 138 11.96 8.21 -1.00
C ASP A 138 12.67 7.37 -2.07
N LYS A 139 13.02 6.11 -1.74
CA LYS A 139 13.67 5.11 -2.62
C LYS A 139 15.00 5.57 -3.24
N VAL A 140 15.70 6.51 -2.61
CA VAL A 140 17.01 6.95 -3.09
C VAL A 140 18.06 5.90 -2.77
N SER A 141 18.86 5.53 -3.77
CA SER A 141 19.95 4.56 -3.56
C SER A 141 21.04 5.14 -2.64
N MET A 142 21.73 4.30 -1.87
CA MET A 142 22.84 4.75 -1.01
C MET A 142 23.92 5.52 -1.79
N ARG A 143 24.15 5.15 -3.07
CA ARG A 143 25.06 5.89 -3.97
C ARG A 143 24.50 7.26 -4.37
N GLY A 144 23.19 7.37 -4.59
CA GLY A 144 22.52 8.64 -4.83
C GLY A 144 22.67 9.58 -3.63
N ILE A 145 22.39 9.07 -2.42
CA ILE A 145 22.59 9.84 -1.19
C ILE A 145 24.05 10.27 -1.04
N ALA A 146 25.01 9.38 -1.29
CA ALA A 146 26.43 9.71 -1.21
C ALA A 146 26.88 10.74 -2.26
N ALA A 147 26.24 10.78 -3.43
CA ALA A 147 26.54 11.74 -4.49
C ALA A 147 25.95 13.13 -4.19
N ASP A 148 24.72 13.16 -3.66
CA ASP A 148 24.00 14.40 -3.35
C ASP A 148 24.46 15.02 -2.02
N THR A 149 25.14 14.23 -1.18
CA THR A 149 25.68 14.66 0.11
C THR A 149 27.20 14.57 0.14
N LYS A 150 27.82 15.05 1.24
CA LYS A 150 29.25 14.84 1.51
C LYS A 150 29.52 13.61 2.39
N ILE A 151 28.53 12.75 2.56
CA ILE A 151 28.62 11.57 3.43
C ILE A 151 29.15 10.40 2.62
N SER A 152 30.10 9.65 3.18
CA SER A 152 30.67 8.48 2.49
C SER A 152 29.64 7.35 2.37
N LEU A 153 29.72 6.61 1.26
CA LEU A 153 28.88 5.43 1.02
C LEU A 153 28.99 4.42 2.17
N SER A 154 30.19 4.21 2.72
CA SER A 154 30.43 3.32 3.85
C SER A 154 29.72 3.77 5.11
N SER A 155 29.68 5.08 5.40
CA SER A 155 28.95 5.62 6.54
C SER A 155 27.45 5.42 6.39
N ILE A 156 26.90 5.71 5.21
CA ILE A 156 25.48 5.48 4.89
C ILE A 156 25.11 4.01 5.05
N PHE A 157 25.94 3.12 4.49
CA PHE A 157 25.74 1.68 4.59
C PHE A 157 25.71 1.20 6.04
N ASN A 158 26.68 1.63 6.86
CA ASN A 158 26.76 1.22 8.26
C ASN A 158 25.56 1.73 9.06
N THR A 159 25.14 2.98 8.87
CA THR A 159 23.95 3.53 9.53
C THR A 159 22.69 2.74 9.17
N LEU A 160 22.47 2.48 7.88
CA LEU A 160 21.29 1.72 7.43
C LEU A 160 21.34 0.25 7.87
N LYS A 161 22.52 -0.37 7.89
CA LYS A 161 22.72 -1.73 8.40
C LYS A 161 22.33 -1.82 9.88
N ASN A 162 22.85 -0.91 10.69
CA ASN A 162 22.54 -0.86 12.13
C ASN A 162 21.04 -0.59 12.36
N GLY A 163 20.43 0.31 11.58
CA GLY A 163 18.99 0.56 11.62
C GLY A 163 18.17 -0.69 11.29
N LYS A 164 18.54 -1.45 10.26
CA LYS A 164 17.86 -2.70 9.89
C LYS A 164 17.92 -3.74 11.01
N GLU A 165 19.08 -3.86 11.66
CA GLU A 165 19.26 -4.79 12.78
C GLU A 165 18.38 -4.40 13.97
N LYS A 166 18.33 -3.11 14.32
CA LYS A 166 17.42 -2.59 15.37
C LYS A 166 15.96 -2.91 15.07
N VAL A 167 15.48 -2.53 13.88
CA VAL A 167 14.10 -2.78 13.46
C VAL A 167 13.79 -4.27 13.55
N ARG A 168 14.64 -5.14 12.99
CA ARG A 168 14.42 -6.59 13.01
C ARG A 168 14.28 -7.16 14.42
N ASN A 169 15.08 -6.68 15.36
CA ASN A 169 15.04 -7.16 16.74
C ASN A 169 13.75 -6.72 17.44
N GLU A 170 13.32 -5.48 17.23
CA GLU A 170 12.18 -4.88 17.94
C GLU A 170 10.81 -5.27 17.37
N VAL A 171 10.70 -5.52 16.07
CA VAL A 171 9.43 -5.83 15.37
C VAL A 171 9.22 -7.33 15.11
N SER A 172 10.07 -8.17 15.70
CA SER A 172 10.12 -9.62 15.41
C SER A 172 8.75 -10.30 15.59
N LYS A 173 8.01 -9.94 16.65
CA LYS A 173 6.70 -10.52 16.96
C LYS A 173 5.64 -10.12 15.94
N GLU A 174 5.54 -8.83 15.64
CA GLU A 174 4.61 -8.28 14.65
C GLU A 174 4.90 -8.87 13.26
N TYR A 175 6.17 -9.07 12.94
CA TYR A 175 6.59 -9.70 11.69
C TYR A 175 6.16 -11.16 11.58
N GLU A 176 6.24 -11.95 12.66
CA GLU A 176 5.71 -13.31 12.70
C GLU A 176 4.19 -13.35 12.51
N ILE A 177 3.46 -12.44 13.16
CA ILE A 177 2.00 -12.31 13.02
C ILE A 177 1.64 -12.00 11.56
N TYR A 178 2.32 -11.01 10.98
CA TYR A 178 2.18 -10.65 9.57
C TYR A 178 2.46 -11.84 8.64
N CYS A 179 3.51 -12.62 8.87
CA CYS A 179 3.83 -13.77 8.03
C CYS A 179 2.77 -14.88 8.13
N LYS A 180 2.16 -15.08 9.30
CA LYS A 180 1.06 -16.05 9.48
C LYS A 180 -0.20 -15.58 8.75
N ALA A 181 -0.55 -14.31 8.89
CA ALA A 181 -1.71 -13.74 8.21
C ALA A 181 -1.53 -13.72 6.69
N LYS A 182 -0.32 -13.42 6.19
CA LYS A 182 -0.01 -13.41 4.75
C LYS A 182 -0.17 -14.76 4.04
N ASN A 183 0.04 -15.86 4.77
CA ASN A 183 0.06 -17.21 4.20
C ASN A 183 -1.27 -17.96 4.40
N LYS A 184 -2.31 -17.30 4.91
CA LYS A 184 -3.70 -17.78 4.92
C LYS A 184 -4.35 -17.53 3.56
#